data_AF-A0A6B3AVC1-F1
#
_entry.id   AF-A0A6B3AVC1-F1
#
_cell.length_a   1.000
_cell.length_b   1.000
_cell.length_c   1.000
_cell.angle_alpha   90.00
_cell.angle_beta   90.00
_cell.angle_gamma   90.00
#
_symmetry.space_group_name_H-M   'P 1'
#
loop_
_entity.id
_entity.type
_entity.pdbx_description
1 polymer ?
#
loop_
_entity_poly.entity_id
_entity_poly.type
_entity_poly.pdbx_seq_one_letter_code
_entity_poly.pdbx_strand_id
1 'polypeptide(L)' 'MRTGRTRPVGDSCAEVATIPGTVHVRDSKCRDTGPRRAVAPEAWAGFVAYASGSRPGE' A
#
# COMPACT_ATOMS: atom_id res chain seq x y z
N MET A 1 -9.73 -26.88 -15.12
CA MET A 1 -9.19 -25.51 -15.25
C MET A 1 -9.72 -24.64 -14.12
N ARG A 2 -8.95 -24.41 -13.06
CA ARG A 2 -9.20 -23.26 -12.16
C ARG A 2 -7.87 -22.53 -12.11
N THR A 3 -7.74 -21.49 -12.92
CA THR A 3 -6.61 -20.55 -12.89
C THR A 3 -6.70 -19.75 -11.59
N GLY A 4 -6.37 -20.40 -10.48
CA GLY A 4 -6.14 -19.73 -9.22
C GLY A 4 -4.86 -18.93 -9.37
N ARG A 5 -4.98 -17.61 -9.52
CA ARG A 5 -3.85 -16.69 -9.36
C ARG A 5 -3.41 -16.78 -7.91
N THR A 6 -2.55 -17.75 -7.59
CA THR A 6 -1.83 -17.77 -6.31
C THR A 6 -0.86 -16.60 -6.36
N ARG A 7 -1.36 -15.42 -5.96
CA ARG A 7 -0.46 -14.34 -5.56
C ARG A 7 0.42 -14.96 -4.47
N PRO A 8 1.76 -14.89 -4.57
CA PRO A 8 2.61 -15.33 -3.48
C PRO A 8 2.14 -14.60 -2.22
N VAL A 9 1.59 -15.36 -1.28
CA VAL A 9 1.14 -14.85 0.00
C VAL A 9 2.39 -14.41 0.75
N GLY A 10 2.57 -13.10 0.90
CA GLY A 10 3.48 -12.57 1.92
C GLY A 10 4.76 -11.86 1.45
N ASP A 11 4.82 -11.26 0.26
CA ASP A 11 6.03 -10.50 -0.13
C ASP A 11 5.77 -9.04 -0.57
N SER A 12 4.59 -8.51 -0.27
CA SER A 12 4.27 -7.07 -0.37
C SER A 12 4.68 -6.36 0.91
N CYS A 13 5.98 -6.31 1.19
CA CYS A 13 6.50 -5.81 2.45
C CYS A 13 6.61 -4.28 2.44
N ALA A 14 5.49 -3.58 2.64
CA ALA A 14 5.45 -2.13 2.82
C ALA A 14 5.13 -1.78 4.28
N GLU A 15 5.92 -0.90 4.90
CA GLU A 15 5.68 -0.33 6.22
C GLU A 15 4.98 1.02 6.07
N VAL A 16 3.94 1.27 6.87
CA VAL A 16 3.17 2.51 6.85
C VAL A 16 3.19 3.15 8.24
N ALA A 17 3.55 4.43 8.31
CA ALA A 17 3.53 5.22 9.54
C ALA A 17 2.72 6.51 9.34
N THR A 18 1.64 6.64 10.12
CA THR A 18 0.76 7.82 10.10
C THR A 18 1.21 8.81 11.16
N ILE A 19 1.50 10.04 10.75
CA ILE A 19 1.75 11.18 11.63
C ILE A 19 0.72 12.27 11.33
N PRO A 20 0.46 13.23 12.25
CA PRO A 20 -0.47 14.32 11.97
C PRO A 20 -0.12 15.03 10.66
N GLY A 21 -1.04 15.00 9.70
CA GLY A 21 -0.89 15.64 8.39
C GLY A 21 -0.05 14.88 7.34
N THR A 22 0.49 13.70 7.63
CA THR A 22 1.31 12.95 6.65
C THR A 22 1.29 11.44 6.89
N VAL A 23 1.21 10.67 5.82
CA VAL A 23 1.43 9.22 5.82
C VAL A 23 2.77 8.91 5.17
N HIS A 24 3.62 8.21 5.88
CA HIS A 24 4.89 7.71 5.36
C HIS A 24 4.75 6.27 4.92
N VAL A 25 5.16 5.98 3.69
CA VAL A 25 5.22 4.62 3.14
C VAL A 25 6.66 4.31 2.78
N ARG A 26 7.14 3.14 3.22
CA ARG A 26 8.46 2.60 2.84
C ARG A 26 8.34 1.14 2.45
N ASP A 27 9.15 0.74 1.49
CA ASP A 27 9.41 -0.67 1.23
C ASP A 27 10.35 -1.21 2.32
N SER A 28 9.96 -2.30 2.97
CA SER A 28 10.67 -2.86 4.12
C SER A 28 11.96 -3.59 3.73
N LYS A 29 12.15 -3.90 2.43
CA LYS A 29 13.38 -4.48 1.89
C LYS A 29 14.42 -3.41 1.58
N CYS A 30 13.98 -2.19 1.30
CA CYS A 30 14.83 -1.04 1.03
C CYS A 30 14.80 -0.02 2.20
N ARG A 31 15.04 -0.48 3.44
CA ARG A 31 14.96 0.39 4.63
C ARG A 31 15.96 1.55 4.61
N ASP A 32 17.16 1.31 4.10
CA ASP A 32 18.30 2.26 4.18
C ASP A 32 18.48 3.12 2.92
N THR A 33 18.23 2.54 1.73
CA THR A 33 18.44 3.20 0.43
C THR A 33 17.14 3.43 -0.36
N GLY A 34 16.01 2.98 0.18
CA GLY A 34 14.73 3.03 -0.52
C GLY A 34 14.03 4.39 -0.44
N PRO A 35 13.22 4.72 -1.45
CA PRO A 35 12.41 5.93 -1.43
C PRO A 35 11.41 5.92 -0.26
N ARG A 36 11.45 6.93 0.61
CA ARG A 36 10.35 7.23 1.56
C ARG A 36 9.34 8.10 0.84
N ARG A 37 8.09 7.64 0.72
CA ARG A 37 7.00 8.49 0.23
C ARG A 37 6.30 9.13 1.43
N ALA A 38 6.18 10.45 1.40
CA ALA A 38 5.34 11.22 2.30
C ALA A 38 4.13 11.67 1.49
N VAL A 39 2.94 11.24 1.90
CA VAL A 39 1.69 11.56 1.19
C VAL A 39 0.70 12.19 2.16
N ALA A 40 -0.16 13.06 1.63
CA ALA A 40 -1.27 13.60 2.41
C ALA A 40 -2.24 12.46 2.82
N PRO A 41 -2.83 12.51 4.02
CA PRO A 41 -3.77 11.49 4.49
C PRO A 41 -4.95 11.25 3.53
N GLU A 42 -5.46 12.30 2.91
CA GLU A 42 -6.58 12.25 1.97
C GLU A 42 -6.20 11.50 0.69
N ALA A 43 -5.00 11.77 0.17
CA ALA A 43 -4.46 11.08 -0.99
C ALA A 43 -4.18 9.60 -0.69
N TRP A 44 -3.69 9.29 0.51
CA TRP A 44 -3.50 7.91 0.97
C TRP A 44 -4.82 7.14 1.06
N ALA A 45 -5.87 7.77 1.61
CA ALA A 45 -7.20 7.16 1.71
C ALA A 45 -7.77 6.83 0.32
N GLY A 46 -7.65 7.75 -0.65
CA GLY A 46 -8.05 7.50 -2.04
C GLY A 46 -7.26 6.35 -2.70
N PHE A 47 -5.94 6.30 -2.46
CA PHE A 47 -5.09 5.21 -2.94
C PHE A 47 -5.50 3.85 -2.34
N VAL A 48 -5.76 3.79 -1.03
CA VAL A 48 -6.18 2.54 -0.36
C VAL A 48 -7.52 2.06 -0.90
N ALA A 49 -8.50 2.94 -1.06
CA ALA A 49 -9.81 2.59 -1.63
C ALA A 49 -9.70 2.04 -3.06
N TYR A 50 -8.82 2.63 -3.88
CA TYR A 50 -8.50 2.10 -5.20
C TYR A 50 -7.80 0.73 -5.13
N ALA A 51 -6.79 0.59 -4.26
CA ALA A 51 -5.95 -0.60 -4.16
C ALA A 51 -6.68 -1.80 -3.53
N SER A 52 -7.63 -1.57 -2.62
CA SER A 52 -8.46 -2.60 -2.00
C SER A 52 -9.49 -3.20 -2.97
N GLY A 53 -9.59 -2.67 -4.19
CA GLY A 53 -10.58 -3.13 -5.15
C GLY A 53 -12.00 -2.83 -4.70
N SER A 54 -12.20 -1.81 -3.86
CA SER A 54 -13.51 -1.27 -3.53
C SER A 54 -14.10 -0.64 -4.78
N ARG A 55 -14.59 -1.46 -5.71
CA ARG A 55 -15.53 -1.02 -6.73
C ARG A 55 -16.79 -0.67 -5.94
N PRO A 56 -17.27 0.58 -5.93
CA PRO A 56 -18.59 0.85 -5.40
C PRO A 56 -19.58 0.15 -6.33
N GLY A 57 -20.08 -1.02 -5.94
CA GLY A 57 -21.13 -1.76 -6.66
C GLY A 57 -20.75 -3.15 -7.22
N GLU A 58 -20.21 -4.05 -6.38
CA GLU A 58 -20.39 -5.51 -6.58
C GLU A 58 -20.75 -6.18 -5.26
#